data_AF-A0A7K3BKG3-F1
#
_entry.id   AF-A0A7K3BKG3-F1
#
_cell.length_a   1.000
_cell.length_b   1.000
_cell.length_c   1.000
_cell.angle_alpha   90.00
_cell.angle_beta   90.00
_cell.angle_gamma   90.00
#
_symmetry.space_group_name_H-M   'P 1'
#
loop_
_entity.id
_entity.type
_entity.pdbx_description
1 polymer ?
#
loop_
_entity_poly.entity_id
_entity_poly.type
_entity_poly.pdbx_seq_one_letter_code
_entity_poly.pdbx_strand_id
1 'polypeptide(L)'
;MSGGATGGWGSGDFDEDTAADHLSLVTGRLVREVENAVAGAPGTLEPDEYRGVAVPRNVELLHLIASRGWAGAVLPAAARVREWKAAFLAAWDGAIDGLDPSPEYRAQRRGVLVATFDAPAELAERGARS
;
A
#
# COMPACT_ATOMS: atom_id res chain seq x y z
N MET A 1 -1.03 -28.34 -32.82
CA MET A 1 0.09 -27.39 -32.95
C MET A 1 -0.40 -26.20 -33.77
N SER A 2 -0.65 -25.08 -33.11
CA SER A 2 -0.79 -23.76 -33.74
C SER A 2 0.17 -22.82 -33.02
N GLY A 3 0.83 -21.95 -33.80
CA GLY A 3 2.16 -21.41 -33.56
C GLY A 3 2.40 -20.63 -32.27
N GLY A 4 3.65 -20.66 -31.83
CA GLY A 4 4.13 -20.02 -30.61
C GLY A 4 4.00 -18.50 -30.66
N ALA A 5 3.36 -17.95 -29.62
CA ALA A 5 3.47 -16.54 -29.26
C ALA A 5 4.76 -16.37 -28.43
N THR A 6 5.87 -16.11 -29.10
CA THR A 6 7.13 -15.69 -28.47
C THR A 6 7.11 -14.17 -28.30
N GLY A 7 6.89 -13.72 -27.06
CA GLY A 7 7.32 -12.41 -26.53
C GLY A 7 6.64 -11.15 -27.07
N GLY A 8 5.80 -10.50 -26.25
CA GLY A 8 5.81 -9.03 -26.12
C GLY A 8 4.62 -8.21 -26.64
N TRP A 9 3.53 -8.80 -27.13
CA TRP A 9 2.42 -8.00 -27.70
C TRP A 9 1.05 -8.56 -27.35
N GLY A 10 0.64 -8.45 -26.08
CA GLY A 10 -0.79 -8.49 -25.77
C GLY A 10 -1.45 -7.14 -26.09
N SER A 11 -2.76 -7.14 -26.29
CA SER A 11 -3.50 -5.92 -26.68
C SER A 11 -3.96 -5.08 -25.49
N GLY A 12 -3.72 -5.53 -24.26
CA GLY A 12 -4.03 -4.80 -23.03
C GLY A 12 -2.93 -3.83 -22.63
N ASP A 13 -3.31 -2.74 -21.94
CA ASP A 13 -2.42 -1.64 -21.53
C ASP A 13 -1.21 -2.08 -20.67
N PHE A 14 -1.25 -3.28 -20.09
CA PHE A 14 -0.21 -3.83 -19.21
C PHE A 14 0.40 -5.16 -19.73
N ASP A 15 0.17 -5.49 -21.00
CA ASP A 15 0.64 -6.76 -21.59
C ASP A 15 2.02 -6.66 -22.26
N GLU A 16 2.64 -5.47 -22.26
CA GLU A 16 3.99 -5.23 -22.79
C GLU A 16 4.98 -4.94 -21.64
N ASP A 17 6.23 -5.40 -21.79
CA ASP A 17 7.30 -5.20 -20.81
C ASP A 17 7.50 -3.72 -20.43
N THR A 18 7.39 -2.80 -21.40
CA THR A 18 7.49 -1.35 -21.17
C THR A 18 6.42 -0.84 -20.19
N ALA A 19 5.20 -1.40 -20.26
CA ALA A 19 4.13 -1.05 -19.35
C ALA A 19 4.36 -1.61 -17.94
N ALA A 20 4.94 -2.81 -17.84
CA ALA A 20 5.36 -3.39 -16.57
C ALA A 20 6.45 -2.54 -15.89
N ASP A 21 7.45 -2.08 -16.63
CA ASP A 21 8.48 -1.16 -16.12
C ASP A 21 7.88 0.15 -15.62
N HIS A 22 6.95 0.74 -16.38
CA HIS A 22 6.24 1.94 -15.95
C HIS A 22 5.48 1.71 -14.64
N LEU A 23 4.75 0.59 -14.52
CA LEU A 23 3.99 0.26 -13.33
C LEU A 23 4.90 0.02 -12.11
N SER A 24 6.08 -0.55 -12.32
CA SER A 24 7.12 -0.72 -11.28
C SER A 24 7.61 0.63 -10.76
N LEU A 25 7.80 1.62 -11.64
CA LEU A 25 8.17 2.98 -11.22
C LEU A 25 7.07 3.65 -10.38
N VAL A 26 5.81 3.50 -10.79
CA VAL A 26 4.65 4.07 -10.08
C VAL A 26 4.49 3.44 -8.70
N THR A 27 4.42 2.12 -8.63
CA THR A 27 4.25 1.39 -7.36
C THR A 27 5.48 1.54 -6.46
N GLY A 28 6.69 1.50 -7.01
CA GLY A 28 7.92 1.76 -6.28
C GLY A 28 7.98 3.16 -5.67
N ARG A 29 7.41 4.18 -6.33
CA ARG A 29 7.27 5.52 -5.73
C ARG A 29 6.34 5.50 -4.52
N LEU A 30 5.17 4.86 -4.62
CA LEU A 30 4.23 4.75 -3.49
C LEU A 30 4.87 4.06 -2.30
N VAL A 31 5.62 2.97 -2.54
CA VAL A 31 6.39 2.27 -1.50
C VAL A 31 7.39 3.21 -0.82
N ARG A 32 8.23 3.91 -1.60
CA ARG A 32 9.22 4.84 -1.03
C ARG A 32 8.58 5.96 -0.22
N GLU A 33 7.43 6.48 -0.64
CA GLU A 33 6.71 7.50 0.11
C GLU A 33 6.23 6.99 1.46
N VAL A 34 5.72 5.75 1.54
CA VAL A 34 5.34 5.12 2.80
C VAL A 34 6.56 4.85 3.68
N GLU A 35 7.64 4.32 3.13
CA GLU A 35 8.89 4.07 3.87
C GLU A 35 9.48 5.36 4.45
N ASN A 36 9.56 6.42 3.65
CA ASN A 36 10.03 7.73 4.08
C ASN A 36 9.13 8.37 5.12
N ALA A 37 7.83 8.07 5.10
CA ALA A 37 6.89 8.52 6.11
C ALA A 37 7.09 7.79 7.43
N VAL A 38 7.19 6.46 7.40
CA VAL A 38 7.39 5.60 8.58
C VAL A 38 8.77 5.80 9.22
N ALA A 39 9.81 6.07 8.43
CA ALA A 39 11.15 6.40 8.91
C ALA A 39 11.33 7.90 9.25
N GLY A 40 10.28 8.70 9.07
CA GLY A 40 10.32 10.16 9.26
C GLY A 40 10.41 10.59 10.72
N ALA A 41 10.46 11.91 10.91
CA ALA A 41 10.43 12.50 12.24
C ALA A 41 9.11 12.16 12.99
N PRO A 42 9.14 12.06 14.33
CA PRO A 42 7.94 11.93 15.14
C PRO A 42 6.92 13.02 14.81
N GLY A 43 5.63 12.72 14.97
CA GLY A 43 4.54 13.64 14.67
C GLY A 43 4.12 13.71 13.20
N THR A 44 5.00 13.41 12.26
CA THR A 44 4.66 13.56 10.82
C THR A 44 3.56 12.62 10.31
N LEU A 45 3.25 11.54 11.06
CA LEU A 45 2.19 10.58 10.78
C LEU A 45 0.89 10.85 11.56
N GLU A 46 0.83 11.93 12.34
CA GLU A 46 -0.37 12.27 13.11
C GLU A 46 -1.59 12.51 12.22
N PRO A 47 -2.83 12.30 12.72
CA PRO A 47 -4.02 12.24 11.89
C PRO A 47 -4.34 13.53 11.11
N ASP A 48 -3.86 14.68 11.59
CA ASP A 48 -4.00 16.01 11.01
C ASP A 48 -2.80 16.46 10.18
N GLU A 49 -1.76 15.63 10.10
CA GLU A 49 -0.59 15.86 9.26
C GLU A 49 -0.77 15.26 7.86
N TYR A 50 -0.10 15.88 6.87
CA TYR A 50 -0.21 15.45 5.47
C TYR A 50 0.10 13.96 5.29
N ARG A 51 1.16 13.44 5.95
CA ARG A 51 1.53 12.02 5.79
C ARG A 51 0.56 11.10 6.54
N GLY A 52 -0.06 11.55 7.63
CA GLY A 52 -1.17 10.85 8.29
C GLY A 52 -2.36 10.62 7.36
N VAL A 53 -2.62 11.55 6.44
CA VAL A 53 -3.67 11.42 5.42
C VAL A 53 -3.21 10.57 4.23
N ALA A 54 -2.01 10.83 3.73
CA ALA A 54 -1.50 10.25 2.47
C ALA A 54 -1.09 8.78 2.60
N VAL A 55 -0.44 8.37 3.68
CA VAL A 55 0.12 7.00 3.83
C VAL A 55 -0.95 5.91 3.66
N PRO A 56 -2.12 5.96 4.32
CA PRO A 56 -3.15 4.94 4.12
C PRO A 56 -3.65 4.88 2.66
N ARG A 57 -3.64 6.00 1.93
CA ARG A 57 -4.07 6.05 0.53
C ARG A 57 -3.04 5.40 -0.38
N ASN A 58 -1.76 5.65 -0.14
CA ASN A 58 -0.70 4.99 -0.88
C ASN A 58 -0.73 3.47 -0.65
N VAL A 59 -0.99 3.01 0.57
CA VAL A 59 -1.14 1.59 0.90
C VAL A 59 -2.37 0.98 0.22
N GLU A 60 -3.51 1.66 0.25
CA GLU A 60 -4.73 1.23 -0.46
C GLU A 60 -4.50 1.13 -1.98
N LEU A 61 -3.84 2.13 -2.59
CA LEU A 61 -3.51 2.12 -4.01
C LEU A 61 -2.58 0.95 -4.37
N LEU A 62 -1.56 0.67 -3.54
CA LEU A 62 -0.71 -0.49 -3.72
C LEU A 62 -1.51 -1.80 -3.68
N HIS A 63 -2.43 -1.94 -2.73
CA HIS A 63 -3.32 -3.10 -2.68
C HIS A 63 -4.17 -3.23 -3.94
N LEU A 64 -4.86 -2.17 -4.34
CA LEU A 64 -5.75 -2.16 -5.50
C LEU A 64 -5.00 -2.48 -6.80
N ILE A 65 -3.81 -1.91 -7.00
CA ILE A 65 -2.97 -2.18 -8.17
C ILE A 65 -2.48 -3.63 -8.15
N ALA A 66 -1.88 -4.08 -7.03
CA ALA A 66 -1.35 -5.44 -6.93
C ALA A 66 -2.44 -6.52 -7.07
N SER A 67 -3.67 -6.24 -6.60
CA SER A 67 -4.80 -7.16 -6.72
C SER A 67 -5.20 -7.47 -8.17
N ARG A 68 -4.78 -6.63 -9.14
CA ARG A 68 -5.04 -6.88 -10.57
C ARG A 68 -4.12 -7.93 -11.17
N GLY A 69 -3.01 -8.26 -10.52
CA GLY A 69 -2.04 -9.26 -11.03
C GLY A 69 -1.27 -8.80 -12.28
N TRP A 70 -1.21 -7.50 -12.55
CA TRP A 70 -0.42 -6.95 -13.65
C TRP A 70 1.08 -7.12 -13.40
N ALA A 71 1.83 -7.46 -14.45
CA ALA A 71 3.28 -7.53 -14.39
C ALA A 71 3.87 -6.16 -13.99
N GLY A 72 4.94 -6.18 -13.20
CA GLY A 72 5.62 -4.97 -12.74
C GLY A 72 4.99 -4.27 -11.53
N ALA A 73 3.81 -4.67 -11.05
CA ALA A 73 3.26 -4.15 -9.80
C ALA A 73 4.13 -4.57 -8.59
N VAL A 74 4.74 -3.60 -7.90
CA VAL A 74 5.55 -3.86 -6.70
C VAL A 74 4.66 -3.81 -5.47
N LEU A 75 4.60 -4.93 -4.75
CA LEU A 75 3.99 -5.02 -3.42
C LEU A 75 5.06 -5.45 -2.40
N PRO A 76 5.26 -4.71 -1.30
CA PRO A 76 6.21 -5.10 -0.26
C PRO A 76 5.85 -6.44 0.39
N ALA A 77 6.85 -7.11 0.96
CA ALA A 77 6.62 -8.30 1.76
C ALA A 77 5.66 -8.01 2.93
N ALA A 78 4.84 -9.00 3.30
CA ALA A 78 3.83 -8.87 4.34
C ALA A 78 4.40 -8.39 5.68
N ALA A 79 5.61 -8.86 6.06
CA ALA A 79 6.31 -8.39 7.25
C ALA A 79 6.55 -6.87 7.23
N ARG A 80 6.99 -6.32 6.09
CA ARG A 80 7.23 -4.88 5.93
C ARG A 80 5.93 -4.08 6.00
N VAL A 81 4.85 -4.56 5.39
CA VAL A 81 3.53 -3.91 5.49
C VAL A 81 3.04 -3.88 6.95
N ARG A 82 3.29 -4.94 7.72
CA ARG A 82 2.96 -5.01 9.15
C ARG A 82 3.79 -4.06 10.00
N GLU A 83 5.07 -3.88 9.68
CA GLU A 83 5.92 -2.85 10.31
C GLU A 83 5.33 -1.45 10.09
N TRP A 84 4.91 -1.14 8.85
CA TRP A 84 4.26 0.14 8.54
C TRP A 84 2.95 0.32 9.31
N LYS A 85 2.12 -0.73 9.36
CA LYS A 85 0.87 -0.74 10.14
C LYS A 85 1.14 -0.38 11.60
N ALA A 86 2.11 -1.04 12.22
CA ALA A 86 2.45 -0.83 13.62
C ALA A 86 2.89 0.61 13.89
N ALA A 87 3.80 1.14 13.06
CA ALA A 87 4.28 2.52 13.20
C ALA A 87 3.16 3.55 12.98
N PHE A 88 2.35 3.37 11.93
CA PHE A 88 1.25 4.27 11.61
C PHE A 88 0.18 4.28 12.71
N LEU A 89 -0.26 3.09 13.17
CA LEU A 89 -1.28 3.00 14.20
C LEU A 89 -0.78 3.53 15.55
N ALA A 90 0.50 3.37 15.88
CA ALA A 90 1.07 3.97 17.08
C ALA A 90 1.00 5.50 17.04
N ALA A 91 1.35 6.12 15.90
CA ALA A 91 1.24 7.57 15.74
C ALA A 91 -0.22 8.05 15.79
N TRP A 92 -1.12 7.33 15.10
CA TRP A 92 -2.54 7.67 15.07
C TRP A 92 -3.19 7.53 16.45
N ASP A 93 -3.00 6.40 17.13
CA ASP A 93 -3.55 6.14 18.48
C ASP A 93 -2.98 7.13 19.51
N GLY A 94 -1.74 7.58 19.34
CA GLY A 94 -1.07 8.52 20.24
C GLY A 94 -1.54 9.97 20.13
N ALA A 95 -2.10 10.38 18.98
CA ALA A 95 -2.47 11.78 18.72
C ALA A 95 -3.97 12.01 18.56
N ILE A 96 -4.73 10.99 18.13
CA ILE A 96 -6.14 11.17 17.77
C ILE A 96 -6.99 11.75 18.90
N ASP A 97 -6.75 11.37 20.16
CA ASP A 97 -7.55 11.85 21.30
C ASP A 97 -7.33 13.35 21.56
N GLY A 98 -6.19 13.92 21.13
CA GLY A 98 -5.92 15.36 21.17
C GLY A 98 -6.74 16.17 20.16
N LEU A 99 -7.37 15.51 19.18
CA LEU A 99 -8.23 16.10 18.16
C LEU A 99 -9.73 16.00 18.50
N ASP A 100 -10.06 15.55 19.72
CA ASP A 100 -11.42 15.42 20.25
C ASP A 100 -12.41 14.68 19.30
N PRO A 101 -12.08 13.45 18.85
CA PRO A 101 -12.95 12.65 18.00
C PRO A 101 -14.17 12.17 18.78
N SER A 102 -15.29 11.95 18.09
CA SER A 102 -16.35 11.14 18.69
C SER A 102 -15.85 9.70 18.90
N PRO A 103 -16.28 9.00 19.98
CA PRO A 103 -15.88 7.60 20.21
C PRO A 103 -16.21 6.68 19.04
N GLU A 104 -17.34 6.92 18.37
CA GLU A 104 -17.77 6.19 17.19
C GLU A 104 -16.83 6.43 16.00
N TYR A 105 -16.50 7.69 15.69
CA TYR A 105 -15.56 8.01 14.61
C TYR A 105 -14.20 7.38 14.87
N ARG A 106 -13.68 7.49 16.10
CA ARG A 106 -12.41 6.89 16.50
C ARG A 106 -12.41 5.38 16.23
N ALA A 107 -13.44 4.67 16.69
CA ALA A 107 -13.55 3.23 16.49
C ALA A 107 -13.65 2.84 15.01
N GLN A 108 -14.52 3.50 14.25
CA GLN A 108 -14.70 3.23 12.83
C GLN A 108 -13.44 3.53 12.01
N ARG A 109 -12.84 4.71 12.22
CA ARG A 109 -11.65 5.11 11.48
C ARG A 109 -10.47 4.19 11.77
N ARG A 110 -10.28 3.80 13.03
CA ARG A 110 -9.24 2.83 13.41
C ARG A 110 -9.45 1.48 12.74
N GLY A 111 -10.70 1.00 12.66
CA GLY A 111 -11.05 -0.23 11.94
C GLY A 111 -10.70 -0.16 10.45
N VAL A 112 -11.03 0.96 9.79
CA VAL A 112 -10.66 1.19 8.38
C VAL A 112 -9.15 1.19 8.21
N LEU A 113 -8.40 1.88 9.07
CA LEU A 113 -6.94 1.90 9.00
C LEU A 113 -6.35 0.50 9.14
N VAL A 114 -6.81 -0.28 10.12
CA VAL A 114 -6.38 -1.67 10.30
C VAL A 114 -6.59 -2.49 9.03
N ALA A 115 -7.79 -2.43 8.44
CA ALA A 115 -8.12 -3.16 7.22
C ALA A 115 -7.27 -2.72 6.01
N THR A 116 -7.02 -1.42 5.84
CA THR A 116 -6.19 -0.87 4.76
C THR A 116 -4.77 -1.45 4.77
N PHE A 117 -4.19 -1.71 5.94
CA PHE A 117 -2.86 -2.33 6.02
C PHE A 117 -2.89 -3.87 5.98
N ASP A 118 -3.94 -4.50 6.53
CA ASP A 118 -4.04 -5.97 6.54
C ASP A 118 -4.27 -6.52 5.13
N ALA A 119 -5.11 -5.89 4.31
CA ALA A 119 -5.42 -6.36 2.96
C ALA A 119 -4.18 -6.55 2.05
N PRO A 120 -3.25 -5.58 1.91
CA PRO A 120 -2.01 -5.79 1.16
C PRO A 120 -1.05 -6.79 1.82
N ALA A 121 -0.99 -6.86 3.16
CA ALA A 121 -0.15 -7.85 3.84
C ALA A 121 -0.62 -9.29 3.53
N GLU A 122 -1.92 -9.54 3.61
CA GLU A 122 -2.50 -10.84 3.28
C GLU A 122 -2.34 -11.19 1.79
N LEU A 123 -2.46 -10.20 0.90
CA LEU A 123 -2.22 -10.38 -0.53
C LEU A 123 -0.78 -10.82 -0.80
N ALA A 124 0.20 -10.17 -0.17
CA ALA A 124 1.61 -10.54 -0.28
C ALA A 124 1.88 -11.96 0.23
N GLU A 125 1.22 -12.39 1.31
CA GLU A 125 1.35 -13.77 1.81
C GLU A 125 0.74 -14.82 0.90
N ARG A 126 -0.38 -14.51 0.24
CA ARG A 126 -0.98 -15.43 -0.74
C ARG A 126 -0.05 -15.63 -1.93
N GLY A 127 0.54 -14.55 -2.46
CA GLY A 127 1.49 -14.62 -3.58
C GLY A 127 2.81 -15.31 -3.23
N ALA A 128 3.26 -15.29 -1.97
CA ALA A 128 4.46 -16.01 -1.55
C ALA A 128 4.26 -17.54 -1.43
N ARG A 129 3.02 -18.03 -1.47
CA ARG A 129 2.66 -19.46 -1.36
C ARG A 129 2.31 -20.12 -2.69
N SER A 130 2.16 -19.33 -3.75
CA SER A 130 1.90 -19.78 -5.13
C SER A 130 3.19 -19.98 -5.90
#